data_AF-A0A8S3BE60-F1
#
_entry.id   AF-A0A8S3BE60-F1
#
_cell.length_a   1.000
_cell.length_b   1.000
_cell.length_c   1.000
_cell.angle_alpha   90.00
_cell.angle_beta   90.00
_cell.angle_gamma   90.00
#
_symmetry.space_group_name_H-M   'P 1'
#
loop_
_entity.id
_entity.type
_entity.pdbx_description
1 polymer ?
#
loop_
_entity_poly.entity_id
_entity_poly.type
_entity_poly.pdbx_seq_one_letter_code
_entity_poly.pdbx_strand_id
1 'polypeptide(L)' 'MRESPKRLNLLDTLSGLDSYTKLKPLCPTRWTVRSSSLNVLLINYALVKNALTEINLEGGRVAPKANGLFEQMDKFS' A
#
# COMPACT_ATOMS: atom_id res chain seq x y z
N MET A 1 -7.89 -12.02 16.95
CA MET A 1 -7.19 -11.11 17.89
C MET A 1 -8.07 -9.88 18.08
N ARG A 2 -8.69 -9.70 19.25
CA ARG A 2 -9.54 -8.52 19.56
C ARG A 2 -8.63 -7.34 19.89
N GLU A 3 -8.73 -6.26 19.12
CA GLU A 3 -7.95 -5.03 19.33
C GLU A 3 -8.49 -4.28 20.56
N SER A 4 -7.62 -4.02 21.53
CA SER A 4 -8.00 -3.33 22.79
C SER A 4 -8.11 -1.81 22.58
N PRO A 5 -9.19 -1.15 23.03
CA PRO A 5 -9.46 0.27 22.78
C PRO A 5 -8.35 1.22 23.22
N LYS A 6 -7.60 0.87 24.29
CA LYS A 6 -6.50 1.70 24.81
C LYS A 6 -5.36 1.88 23.81
N ARG A 7 -5.18 0.93 22.88
CA ARG A 7 -4.13 0.98 21.86
C ARG A 7 -4.48 1.82 20.65
N LEU A 8 -5.77 2.08 20.41
CA LEU A 8 -6.22 2.93 19.31
C LEU A 8 -5.92 4.40 19.61
N ASN A 9 -6.17 4.84 20.86
CA ASN A 9 -5.95 6.23 21.25
C ASN A 9 -4.47 6.64 21.20
N LEU A 10 -3.54 5.74 21.54
CA LEU A 10 -2.10 6.00 21.40
C LEU A 10 -1.71 6.21 19.93
N LEU A 11 -2.29 5.42 19.02
CA LEU A 11 -2.01 5.51 17.59
C LEU A 11 -2.55 6.81 16.99
N ASP A 12 -3.76 7.23 17.40
CA ASP A 12 -4.35 8.52 17.01
C ASP A 12 -3.51 9.71 17.50
N THR A 13 -2.96 9.61 18.72
CA THR A 13 -2.10 10.65 19.30
C THR A 13 -0.76 10.77 18.54
N LEU A 14 -0.23 9.65 18.04
CA LEU A 14 1.00 9.60 17.24
C LEU A 14 0.78 9.98 15.77
N SER A 15 -0.43 9.78 15.24
CA SER A 15 -0.80 10.19 13.87
C SER A 15 -1.15 11.67 13.73
N GLY A 16 -0.91 12.48 14.76
CA GLY A 16 -0.96 13.95 14.69
C GLY A 16 0.09 14.58 13.75
N LEU A 17 0.96 13.77 13.14
CA LEU A 17 1.77 14.16 11.99
C LEU A 17 1.02 13.84 10.69
N ASP A 18 0.54 14.90 10.06
CA ASP A 18 0.29 15.03 8.62
C ASP A 18 -0.81 14.14 8.03
N SER A 19 -1.98 14.75 7.82
CA SER A 19 -2.68 14.91 6.53
C SER A 19 -2.83 13.73 5.54
N TYR A 20 -2.51 12.49 5.89
CA TYR A 20 -2.75 11.31 5.05
C TYR A 20 -4.02 10.59 5.52
N THR A 21 -5.14 11.32 5.48
CA THR A 21 -6.47 10.96 6.03
C THR A 21 -7.15 9.72 5.43
N LYS A 22 -6.44 8.84 4.71
CA LYS A 22 -7.04 7.65 4.07
C LYS A 22 -6.34 6.33 4.35
N LEU A 23 -5.12 6.34 4.87
CA LEU A 23 -4.39 5.11 5.16
C LEU A 23 -4.33 4.92 6.67
N LYS A 24 -5.05 3.90 7.17
CA LYS A 24 -4.87 3.46 8.56
C LYS A 24 -3.37 3.17 8.75
N PRO A 25 -2.70 3.84 9.70
CA PRO A 25 -1.30 3.56 9.95
C PRO A 25 -1.14 2.09 10.29
N LEU A 26 -0.22 1.41 9.60
CA LEU A 26 0.15 0.05 9.98
C LEU A 26 0.63 0.07 11.45
N CYS A 27 0.48 -1.03 12.18
CA CYS A 27 1.08 -1.08 13.51
C CYS A 27 2.61 -0.93 13.39
N PRO A 28 3.31 -0.32 14.37
CA PRO A 28 4.74 0.00 14.26
C PRO A 28 5.62 -1.18 13.84
N THR A 29 5.37 -2.38 14.39
CA THR A 29 6.10 -3.61 14.03
C THR A 29 5.86 -4.05 12.57
N ARG A 30 4.72 -3.69 12.00
CA ARG A 30 4.35 -4.02 10.63
C ARG A 30 4.88 -2.99 9.63
N TRP A 31 5.13 -1.75 10.08
CA TRP A 31 5.89 -0.75 9.34
C TRP A 31 7.36 -1.15 9.20
N THR A 32 8.02 -1.55 10.28
CA THR A 32 9.46 -1.87 10.24
C THR A 32 9.79 -3.06 9.34
N VAL A 33 8.90 -4.05 9.26
CA VAL A 33 9.09 -5.20 8.35
C VAL A 33 8.83 -4.85 6.88
N ARG A 34 7.98 -3.84 6.60
CA ARG A 34 7.58 -3.48 5.23
C ARG A 34 8.21 -2.19 4.70
N SER A 35 8.92 -1.44 5.52
CA SER A 35 9.49 -0.13 5.16
C SER A 35 10.38 -0.22 3.93
N SER A 36 11.27 -1.21 3.87
CA SER A 36 12.14 -1.44 2.72
C SER A 36 11.34 -1.73 1.44
N SER A 37 10.39 -2.66 1.50
CA SER A 37 9.57 -3.02 0.32
C SER A 37 8.67 -1.88 -0.14
N LEU A 38 8.08 -1.12 0.79
CA LEU A 38 7.27 0.05 0.48
C LEU A 38 8.13 1.15 -0.15
N ASN A 39 9.34 1.38 0.37
CA ASN A 39 10.24 2.39 -0.19
C ASN A 39 10.67 2.04 -1.62
N VAL A 40 11.03 0.77 -1.86
CA VAL A 40 11.35 0.29 -3.22
C VAL A 40 10.16 0.48 -4.16
N LEU A 41 8.94 0.18 -3.71
CA LEU A 41 7.74 0.35 -4.51
C LEU A 41 7.42 1.83 -4.79
N LEU A 42 7.65 2.72 -3.82
CA LEU A 42 7.48 4.17 -4.00
C LEU A 42 8.49 4.75 -5.00
N ILE A 43 9.77 4.35 -4.90
CA ILE A 43 10.82 4.80 -5.82
C ILE A 43 10.53 4.32 -7.26
N ASN A 44 10.00 3.12 -7.41
CA ASN A 44 9.77 2.48 -8.71
C ASN A 44 8.30 2.49 -9.14
N TYR A 45 7.49 3.40 -8.59
CA TYR A 45 6.03 3.34 -8.73
C TYR A 45 5.55 3.30 -10.19
N ALA A 46 6.13 4.16 -11.03
CA ALA A 46 5.83 4.23 -12.46
C ALA A 46 6.25 2.95 -13.21
N LEU A 47 7.41 2.39 -12.87
CA LEU A 47 7.90 1.15 -13.49
C LEU A 47 7.00 -0.04 -13.14
N VAL A 48 6.53 -0.12 -11.90
CA VAL A 48 5.59 -1.17 -11.48
C VAL A 48 4.26 -1.03 -12.21
N LYS A 49 3.74 0.19 -12.40
CA LYS A 49 2.53 0.41 -13.21
C LYS A 49 2.72 -0.08 -14.64
N ASN A 50 3.81 0.29 -15.30
CA ASN A 50 4.10 -0.14 -16.66
C ASN A 50 4.19 -1.68 -16.78
N ALA A 51 4.90 -2.32 -15.85
CA ALA A 51 5.00 -3.78 -15.81
C ALA A 51 3.63 -4.45 -15.64
N LEU A 52 2.75 -3.91 -14.78
CA LEU A 52 1.39 -4.43 -14.62
C LEU A 52 0.55 -4.26 -15.89
N THR A 53 0.72 -3.16 -16.63
CA THR A 53 0.07 -2.94 -17.92
C THR A 53 0.58 -3.93 -18.96
N GLU A 54 1.90 -4.13 -19.05
CA GLU A 54 2.51 -5.11 -19.96
C GLU A 54 2.01 -6.53 -19.70
N ILE A 55 1.98 -6.97 -18.44
CA ILE A 55 1.45 -8.29 -18.03
C ILE A 55 -0.04 -8.43 -18.38
N ASN A 56 -0.81 -7.35 -18.27
CA ASN A 56 -2.22 -7.37 -18.66
C ASN A 56 -2.39 -7.51 -20.18
N LEU A 57 -1.54 -6.84 -20.97
CA LEU A 57 -1.53 -6.92 -22.43
C LEU A 57 -1.07 -8.29 -22.95
N GLU A 58 -0.11 -8.92 -22.28
CA GLU A 58 0.38 -10.27 -22.61
C GLU A 58 -0.69 -11.35 -22.39
N GLY A 59 -1.65 -11.08 -21.49
CA GLY A 59 -2.82 -11.91 -21.27
C GLY A 59 -2.57 -13.11 -20.35
N GLY A 60 -3.41 -14.14 -20.48
CA GLY A 60 -3.34 -15.35 -19.66
C GLY A 60 -3.96 -15.22 -18.26
N ARG A 61 -3.72 -16.22 -17.40
CA ARG A 61 -4.42 -16.35 -16.10
C ARG A 61 -4.08 -15.25 -15.10
N VAL A 62 -2.96 -14.54 -15.29
CA VAL A 62 -2.48 -13.50 -14.36
C VAL A 62 -2.91 -12.10 -14.77
N ALA A 63 -3.33 -11.88 -16.02
CA ALA A 63 -3.72 -10.57 -16.53
C ALA A 63 -4.84 -9.88 -15.72
N PRO A 64 -5.95 -10.55 -15.33
CA PRO A 64 -7.00 -9.91 -14.52
C PRO A 64 -6.49 -9.43 -13.15
N LYS A 65 -5.52 -10.15 -12.58
CA LYS A 65 -4.89 -9.79 -11.31
C LYS A 65 -3.95 -8.60 -11.48
N ALA A 66 -3.19 -8.56 -12.58
CA ALA A 66 -2.33 -7.43 -12.90
C ALA A 66 -3.16 -6.15 -13.12
N ASN A 67 -4.28 -6.25 -13.84
CA ASN A 67 -5.21 -5.14 -14.04
C ASN A 67 -5.79 -4.62 -12.72
N GLY A 68 -6.27 -5.52 -11.85
CA GLY A 68 -6.80 -5.11 -10.54
C GLY A 68 -5.77 -4.41 -9.66
N LEU A 69 -4.50 -4.84 -9.70
CA LEU A 69 -3.41 -4.16 -8.98
C LEU A 69 -3.11 -2.78 -9.58
N PHE A 70 -3.10 -2.67 -10.91
CA PHE A 70 -2.93 -1.39 -11.60
C PHE A 70 -4.01 -0.38 -11.22
N GLU A 71 -5.29 -0.78 -11.25
CA GLU A 71 -6.42 0.07 -10.86
C GLU A 71 -6.32 0.56 -9.40
N GLN A 72 -5.88 -0.31 -8.49
CA GLN A 72 -5.64 0.09 -7.10
C GLN A 72 -4.51 1.10 -6.99
N MET A 73 -3.42 0.94 -7.74
CA MET A 73 -2.30 1.88 -7.75
C MET A 73 -2.70 3.22 -8.39
N ASP A 74 -3.50 3.20 -9.46
CA ASP A 74 -3.93 4.43 -10.14
C ASP A 74 -4.84 5.30 -9.27
N LYS A 75 -5.66 4.68 -8.42
CA LYS A 75 -6.55 5.37 -7.47
C LYS A 75 -5.84 6.30 -6.47
N PHE A 76 -4.56 6.04 -6.20
CA PHE A 76 -3.75 6.80 -5.22
C PHE A 76 -2.64 7.62 -5.89
N SER A 77 -2.65 7.75 -7.22
CA SER A 77 -1.73 8.60 -7.97
C SER A 77 -2.20 10.06 -8.04
#